data_AF-A0A2T3AJH6-F1
#
_entry.id   AF-A0A2T3AJH6-F1
#
_cell.length_a   1.000
_cell.length_b   1.000
_cell.length_c   1.000
_cell.angle_alpha   90.00
_cell.angle_beta   90.00
_cell.angle_gamma   90.00
#
_symmetry.space_group_name_H-M   'P 1'
#
loop_
_entity.id
_entity.type
_entity.pdbx_description
1 polymer ?
#
loop_
_entity_poly.entity_id
_entity_poly.type
_entity_poly.pdbx_seq_one_letter_code
_entity_poly.pdbx_strand_id
1 'polypeptide(L)' 'MSGSSAATAPAPASQKNIKSVLNTKPLKFVIKTGGASYECQMFADRATYERTKPVRTNTGDANNPASSSASSVYSQ' A
#
# COMPACT_ATOMS: atom_id res chain seq x y z
N MET A 1 -26.50 37.51 -37.02
CA MET A 1 -25.10 37.24 -36.61
C MET A 1 -24.95 37.82 -35.21
N SER A 2 -24.63 37.13 -34.13
CA SER A 2 -24.11 35.78 -33.92
C SER A 2 -24.52 35.36 -32.50
N GLY A 3 -24.84 34.08 -32.33
CA GLY A 3 -24.96 33.48 -31.01
C GLY A 3 -23.58 33.35 -30.36
N SER A 4 -23.55 33.41 -29.04
CA SER A 4 -22.44 32.85 -28.27
C SER A 4 -23.00 32.37 -26.93
N SER A 5 -23.44 31.12 -26.91
CA SER A 5 -23.74 30.40 -25.69
C SER A 5 -22.40 29.90 -25.14
N ALA A 6 -21.82 30.63 -24.19
CA ALA A 6 -20.64 30.17 -23.48
C ALA A 6 -21.09 29.08 -22.50
N ALA A 7 -20.96 27.83 -22.90
CA ALA A 7 -21.10 26.68 -22.04
C ALA A 7 -20.04 26.77 -20.93
N THR A 8 -20.49 27.00 -19.69
CA THR A 8 -19.66 26.92 -18.49
C THR A 8 -19.11 25.50 -18.38
N ALA A 9 -17.84 25.32 -18.70
CA ALA A 9 -17.14 24.06 -18.51
C ALA A 9 -17.20 23.67 -17.01
N PRO A 10 -17.51 22.41 -16.67
CA PRO A 10 -17.50 21.98 -15.28
C PRO A 10 -16.08 22.13 -14.72
N ALA A 11 -15.94 22.85 -13.61
CA ALA A 11 -14.68 22.94 -12.87
C ALA A 11 -14.16 21.51 -12.56
N PRO A 12 -12.83 21.28 -12.60
CA PRO A 12 -12.30 19.97 -12.25
C PRO A 12 -12.72 19.68 -10.80
N ALA A 13 -13.62 18.72 -10.63
CA ALA A 13 -14.00 18.20 -9.31
C ALA A 13 -12.70 17.94 -8.56
N SER A 14 -12.51 18.56 -7.40
CA SER A 14 -11.29 18.46 -6.59
C SER A 14 -10.92 16.98 -6.45
N GLN A 15 -10.05 16.50 -7.35
CA GLN A 15 -9.76 15.10 -7.49
C GLN A 15 -8.92 14.73 -6.28
N LYS A 16 -9.58 14.26 -5.22
CA LYS A 16 -8.87 13.57 -4.14
C LYS A 16 -8.12 12.42 -4.79
N ASN A 17 -6.82 12.62 -5.00
CA ASN A 17 -5.97 11.62 -5.59
C ASN A 17 -5.92 10.43 -4.64
N ILE A 18 -6.17 9.22 -5.13
CA ILE A 18 -6.18 8.01 -4.29
C ILE A 18 -4.89 7.86 -3.47
N LYS A 19 -3.74 8.31 -3.99
CA LYS A 19 -2.46 8.32 -3.27
C LYS A 19 -2.52 9.22 -2.05
N SER A 20 -3.13 10.41 -2.14
CA SER A 20 -3.27 11.31 -0.99
C SER A 20 -4.11 10.69 0.14
N VAL A 21 -5.12 9.88 -0.20
CA VAL A 21 -5.93 9.15 0.78
C VAL A 21 -5.11 8.04 1.42
N LEU A 22 -4.42 7.22 0.60
CA LEU A 22 -3.58 6.11 1.06
C LEU A 22 -2.37 6.54 1.91
N ASN A 23 -1.84 7.76 1.69
CA ASN A 23 -0.77 8.33 2.50
C ASN A 23 -1.20 8.62 3.96
N THR A 24 -2.50 8.85 4.19
CA THR A 24 -3.01 9.10 5.55
C THR A 24 -3.32 7.82 6.30
N LYS A 25 -3.84 6.81 5.60
CA LYS A 25 -4.22 5.52 6.18
C LYS A 25 -4.32 4.45 5.10
N PRO A 26 -3.90 3.19 5.38
CA PRO A 26 -4.16 2.08 4.47
C PRO A 26 -5.66 1.84 4.29
N LEU A 27 -6.06 1.56 3.05
CA LEU A 27 -7.42 1.16 2.74
C LEU A 27 -7.63 -0.29 3.12
N LYS A 28 -8.66 -0.55 3.93
CA LYS A 28 -9.05 -1.89 4.35
C LYS A 28 -10.32 -2.31 3.62
N PHE A 29 -10.34 -3.52 3.09
CA PHE A 29 -11.51 -4.08 2.42
C PHE A 29 -11.59 -5.59 2.64
N VAL A 30 -12.78 -6.16 2.45
CA VAL A 30 -13.03 -7.59 2.62
C VAL A 30 -13.42 -8.20 1.29
N ILE A 31 -12.70 -9.23 0.86
CA ILE A 31 -13.07 -10.04 -0.29
C ILE A 31 -13.87 -11.23 0.22
N LYS A 32 -15.10 -11.42 -0.26
CA LYS A 32 -15.92 -12.59 0.04
C LYS A 32 -15.98 -13.50 -1.17
N THR A 33 -15.56 -14.76 -1.02
CA THR A 33 -15.63 -15.75 -2.10
C THR A 33 -15.74 -17.16 -1.52
N GLY A 34 -16.56 -18.01 -2.13
CA GLY A 34 -16.69 -19.44 -1.75
C GLY A 34 -17.03 -19.67 -0.27
N GLY A 35 -17.81 -18.79 0.35
CA GLY A 35 -18.15 -18.86 1.78
C GLY A 35 -17.07 -18.35 2.74
N ALA A 36 -15.88 -18.01 2.26
CA ALA A 36 -14.80 -17.40 3.04
C ALA A 36 -14.79 -15.87 2.90
N SER A 37 -14.21 -15.20 3.90
CA SER A 37 -13.99 -13.74 3.92
C SER A 37 -12.51 -13.46 4.19
N TYR A 38 -11.90 -12.59 3.38
CA TYR A 38 -10.49 -12.24 3.46
C TYR A 38 -10.32 -10.74 3.69
N GLU A 39 -9.73 -10.34 4.81
CA GLU A 39 -9.36 -8.94 5.06
C GLU A 39 -8.08 -8.60 4.28
N CYS A 40 -8.17 -7.55 3.46
CA CYS A 40 -7.07 -7.04 2.65
C CYS A 40 -6.77 -5.59 3.05
N GLN A 41 -5.49 -5.23 3.04
CA GLN A 41 -5.01 -3.88 3.31
C GLN A 41 -4.15 -3.39 2.15
N MET A 42 -4.46 -2.21 1.62
CA MET A 42 -3.73 -1.57 0.54
C MET A 42 -3.01 -0.33 1.05
N PHE A 43 -1.73 -0.21 0.71
CA PHE A 43 -0.83 0.87 1.12
C PHE A 43 -0.43 1.72 -0.10
N ALA A 44 -0.02 2.97 0.13
CA ALA A 44 0.41 3.87 -0.95
C ALA A 44 1.73 3.43 -1.61
N ASP A 45 2.65 2.88 -0.80
CA ASP A 45 4.00 2.52 -1.21
C ASP A 45 4.52 1.31 -0.42
N ARG A 46 5.63 0.75 -0.90
CA ARG A 46 6.27 -0.43 -0.33
C ARG A 46 6.91 -0.17 1.04
N ALA A 47 7.54 0.98 1.26
CA ALA A 47 8.22 1.26 2.53
C ALA A 47 7.22 1.35 3.69
N THR A 48 6.05 1.94 3.46
CA THR A 48 4.96 1.98 4.43
C THR A 48 4.44 0.58 4.74
N TYR A 49 4.26 -0.27 3.73
CA TYR A 49 3.91 -1.67 3.93
C TYR A 49 4.95 -2.41 4.79
N GLU A 50 6.24 -2.29 4.49
CA GLU A 50 7.29 -3.01 5.22
C GLU A 50 7.41 -2.60 6.70
N ARG A 51 7.09 -1.33 7.02
CA ARG A 51 7.06 -0.83 8.41
C ARG A 51 5.85 -1.31 9.19
N THR A 52 4.73 -1.56 8.50
CA THR A 52 3.43 -1.86 9.12
C THR A 52 3.00 -3.32 8.96
N LYS A 53 3.73 -4.10 8.17
CA LYS A 53 3.48 -5.54 8.03
C LYS A 53 3.57 -6.15 9.43
N PRO A 54 2.54 -6.91 9.84
CA PRO A 54 2.64 -7.65 11.10
C PRO A 54 3.81 -8.63 10.95
N VAL A 55 4.79 -8.53 11.85
CA VAL A 55 5.78 -9.59 12.04
C VAL A 55 4.97 -10.81 12.40
N ARG A 56 4.84 -11.77 11.47
CA ARG A 56 4.28 -13.07 11.81
C ARG A 56 5.23 -13.69 12.82
N THR A 57 4.85 -13.65 14.10
CA THR A 57 5.46 -14.51 15.10
C THR A 57 5.21 -15.93 14.62
N ASN A 58 6.26 -16.54 14.08
CA ASN A 58 6.23 -17.88 13.54
C ASN A 58 6.15 -18.84 14.73
N THR A 59 4.95 -19.18 15.18
CA THR A 59 4.77 -20.26 16.16
C THR A 59 4.79 -21.57 15.39
N GLY A 60 5.98 -22.10 15.13
CA GLY A 60 6.13 -23.39 14.45
C GLY A 60 7.52 -23.63 13.88
N ASP A 61 8.35 -24.26 14.71
CA ASP A 61 9.60 -24.96 14.40
C ASP A 61 10.87 -24.13 14.11
N ALA A 62 11.92 -24.52 14.83
CA ALA A 62 13.22 -23.87 14.82
C ALA A 62 13.90 -24.08 13.47
N ASN A 63 14.12 -22.98 12.75
CA ASN A 63 15.34 -22.79 11.99
C ASN A 63 15.56 -21.28 11.86
N ASN A 64 16.29 -20.76 12.83
CA ASN A 64 16.91 -19.45 12.78
C ASN A 64 18.05 -19.51 11.76
N PRO A 65 17.95 -18.93 10.53
CA PRO A 65 19.17 -18.46 9.90
C PRO A 65 19.58 -17.25 10.71
N ALA A 66 20.36 -17.49 11.77
CA ALA A 66 21.14 -16.46 12.41
C ALA A 66 21.77 -15.66 11.26
N SER A 67 21.39 -14.39 11.19
CA SER A 67 22.01 -13.37 10.36
C SER A 67 23.49 -13.69 10.23
N SER A 68 23.89 -14.24 9.10
CA SER A 68 25.30 -14.45 8.81
C SER A 68 25.86 -13.07 8.57
N SER A 69 26.36 -12.47 9.65
CA SER A 69 27.27 -11.35 9.62
C SER A 69 28.55 -11.82 8.92
N ALA A 70 28.51 -11.92 7.60
CA ALA A 70 29.70 -12.08 6.77
C ALA A 70 30.25 -10.68 6.48
N SER A 71 30.81 -10.04 7.50
CA SER A 71 31.78 -8.96 7.28
C SER A 71 33.05 -9.61 6.73
N SER A 72 33.10 -9.85 5.42
CA SER A 72 34.35 -10.18 4.76
C SER A 72 35.09 -8.87 4.49
N VAL A 73 35.99 -8.52 5.40
CA VAL A 73 36.95 -7.44 5.21
C VAL A 73 37.94 -7.96 4.16
N TYR A 74 37.80 -7.50 2.92
CA TYR A 74 38.77 -7.77 1.87
C TYR A 74 39.97 -6.85 2.09
N SER A 75 41.06 -7.39 2.64
CA SER A 75 42.37 -6.75 2.67
C SER A 75 43.08 -7.03 1.34
N GLN A 76 43.28 -6.00 0.52
CA GLN A 76 44.41 -5.92 -0.41
C GLN A 76 45.48 -5.01 0.18
#